data_AF-A0A147JZF9-F1
#
_entry.id   AF-A0A147JZF9-F1
#
_cell.length_a   1.000
_cell.length_b   1.000
_cell.length_c   1.000
_cell.angle_alpha   90.00
_cell.angle_beta   90.00
_cell.angle_gamma   90.00
#
_symmetry.space_group_name_H-M   'P 1'
#
loop_
_entity.id
_entity.type
_entity.pdbx_description
1 polymer ?
#
loop_
_entity_poly.entity_id
_entity_poly.type
_entity_poly.pdbx_seq_one_letter_code
_entity_poly.pdbx_strand_id
1 'polypeptide(L)'
;MGGRKGKGAGSGFRGGFQAALRRNSRLALMVALIFIIAIFSGLMVGALRKSGAGVVIAGMIEEQMESMRKEALGLPYGLPLASYIIVNNVVLAVWMVALGILFGVFTVSTLFLNGVVLGYLPFYLAAHRQFVQVPEVLSAILPHAFIEFAAFLIAATCGIRMGISAAQAIVHGGASDRLRSAFKDVWNLLPVSILLFVIAGLIEGFISPLTGPGVAYAKLALSFLILALLLLWFTGDGKKSRAKK
;
A
#
# COMPACT_ATOMS: atom_id res chain seq x y z
N MET A 1 -10.46 -15.88 50.39
CA MET A 1 -9.53 -16.67 49.55
C MET A 1 -9.74 -16.26 48.10
N GLY A 2 -8.64 -15.97 47.39
CA GLY A 2 -8.60 -15.19 46.16
C GLY A 2 -9.24 -15.82 44.93
N GLY A 3 -10.07 -15.04 44.23
CA GLY A 3 -10.72 -15.37 42.97
C GLY A 3 -10.19 -14.54 41.81
N ARG A 4 -9.15 -15.07 41.16
CA ARG A 4 -8.65 -14.82 39.79
C ARG A 4 -8.76 -13.40 39.21
N LYS A 5 -7.66 -12.65 39.36
CA LYS A 5 -7.21 -11.65 38.39
C LYS A 5 -6.99 -12.30 37.01
N GLY A 6 -7.94 -12.14 36.10
CA GLY A 6 -7.72 -12.34 34.66
C GLY A 6 -6.86 -11.20 34.12
N LYS A 7 -5.54 -11.27 34.37
CA LYS A 7 -4.57 -10.32 33.82
C LYS A 7 -4.63 -10.38 32.30
N GLY A 8 -5.07 -9.29 31.67
CA GLY A 8 -5.01 -9.09 30.23
C GLY A 8 -3.57 -9.30 29.75
N ALA A 9 -3.34 -10.40 29.05
CA ALA A 9 -2.09 -10.65 28.35
C ALA A 9 -2.03 -9.64 27.19
N GLY A 10 -1.21 -8.60 27.35
CA GLY A 10 -0.89 -7.67 26.26
C GLY A 10 -0.33 -8.47 25.09
N SER A 11 -1.11 -8.61 24.03
CA SER A 11 -0.62 -9.14 22.76
C SER A 11 0.47 -8.19 22.27
N GLY A 12 1.71 -8.66 22.13
CA GLY A 12 2.80 -7.84 21.59
C GLY A 12 2.45 -7.27 20.21
N PHE A 13 3.25 -6.32 19.70
CA PHE A 13 3.01 -5.56 18.47
C PHE A 13 2.44 -6.42 17.31
N ARG A 14 3.08 -7.55 17.01
CA ARG A 14 2.62 -8.50 15.97
C ARG A 14 1.24 -9.10 16.25
N GLY A 15 0.93 -9.42 17.51
CA GLY A 15 -0.37 -9.96 17.91
C GLY A 15 -1.49 -8.93 17.80
N GLY A 16 -1.21 -7.67 18.16
CA GLY A 16 -2.15 -6.55 17.98
C GLY A 16 -2.49 -6.34 16.51
N PHE A 17 -1.46 -6.29 15.66
CA PHE A 17 -1.60 -6.21 14.20
C PHE A 17 -2.45 -7.34 13.63
N GLN A 18 -2.09 -8.60 13.89
CA GLN A 18 -2.81 -9.75 13.33
C GLN A 18 -4.26 -9.82 13.79
N ALA A 19 -4.53 -9.48 15.04
CA ALA A 19 -5.89 -9.41 15.55
C ALA A 19 -6.70 -8.31 14.83
N ALA A 20 -6.11 -7.13 14.60
CA ALA A 20 -6.74 -6.04 13.88
C ALA A 20 -6.98 -6.39 12.40
N LEU A 21 -6.01 -7.03 11.74
CA LEU A 21 -6.15 -7.47 10.36
C LEU A 21 -7.24 -8.54 10.22
N ARG A 22 -7.31 -9.52 11.13
CA ARG A 22 -8.37 -10.54 11.12
C ARG A 22 -9.75 -9.94 11.32
N ARG A 23 -9.92 -9.00 12.26
CA ARG A 23 -11.18 -8.25 12.45
C ARG A 23 -11.62 -7.52 11.19
N ASN A 24 -10.67 -6.98 10.43
CA ASN A 24 -10.92 -6.19 9.23
C ASN A 24 -10.69 -6.97 7.93
N SER A 25 -10.57 -8.29 7.96
CA SER A 25 -10.20 -9.11 6.81
C SER A 25 -11.16 -9.01 5.63
N ARG A 26 -12.48 -9.00 5.90
CA ARG A 26 -13.50 -8.78 4.87
C ARG A 26 -13.37 -7.41 4.22
N LEU A 27 -13.10 -6.38 5.02
CA LEU A 27 -12.88 -5.03 4.52
C LEU A 27 -11.60 -4.96 3.69
N ALA A 28 -10.50 -5.52 4.19
CA ALA A 28 -9.23 -5.58 3.46
C ALA A 28 -9.37 -6.32 2.12
N LEU A 29 -10.18 -7.38 2.05
CA LEU A 29 -10.51 -8.07 0.80
C LEU A 29 -11.28 -7.15 -0.16
N MET A 30 -12.28 -6.41 0.32
CA MET A 30 -13.01 -5.44 -0.50
C MET A 30 -12.08 -4.34 -1.03
N VAL A 31 -11.18 -3.82 -0.19
CA VAL A 31 -10.15 -2.85 -0.57
C VAL A 31 -9.25 -3.41 -1.67
N ALA A 32 -8.79 -4.65 -1.51
CA ALA A 32 -7.97 -5.32 -2.53
C ALA A 32 -8.72 -5.48 -3.86
N LEU A 33 -10.01 -5.85 -3.83
CA LEU A 33 -10.83 -5.96 -5.03
C LEU A 33 -11.03 -4.61 -5.73
N ILE A 34 -11.32 -3.54 -4.98
CA ILE A 34 -11.40 -2.18 -5.54
C ILE A 34 -10.09 -1.79 -6.22
N PHE A 35 -8.96 -2.08 -5.56
CA PHE A 35 -7.65 -1.79 -6.12
C PHE A 35 -7.35 -2.58 -7.39
N ILE A 36 -7.72 -3.87 -7.44
CA ILE A 36 -7.60 -4.69 -8.64
C ILE A 36 -8.45 -4.12 -9.79
N ILE A 37 -9.71 -3.76 -9.51
CA ILE A 37 -10.60 -3.14 -10.51
C ILE A 37 -10.00 -1.84 -11.05
N ALA A 38 -9.42 -1.03 -10.16
CA ALA A 38 -8.74 0.21 -10.55
C ALA A 38 -7.54 -0.03 -11.47
N ILE A 39 -6.71 -1.04 -11.17
CA ILE A 39 -5.59 -1.46 -12.03
C ILE A 39 -6.11 -1.89 -13.42
N PHE A 40 -7.15 -2.72 -13.47
CA PHE A 40 -7.76 -3.10 -14.74
C PHE A 40 -8.34 -1.91 -15.52
N SER A 41 -8.89 -0.92 -14.80
CA SER A 41 -9.37 0.32 -15.41
C SER A 41 -8.21 1.12 -16.03
N GLY A 42 -7.07 1.22 -15.35
CA GLY A 42 -5.84 1.82 -15.88
C GLY A 42 -5.31 1.11 -17.13
N LEU A 43 -5.30 -0.23 -17.12
CA LEU A 43 -4.94 -1.03 -18.28
C LEU A 43 -5.89 -0.77 -19.47
N MET A 44 -7.18 -0.66 -19.20
CA MET A 44 -8.18 -0.34 -20.22
C MET A 44 -7.97 1.06 -20.82
N VAL A 45 -7.68 2.07 -19.98
CA VAL A 45 -7.34 3.43 -20.44
C VAL A 45 -6.10 3.39 -21.33
N GLY A 46 -5.06 2.66 -20.94
CA GLY A 46 -3.85 2.48 -21.74
C GLY A 46 -4.10 1.80 -23.09
N ALA A 47 -4.93 0.75 -23.11
CA ALA A 47 -5.32 0.06 -24.34
C ALA A 47 -6.13 0.98 -25.28
N LEU A 48 -6.95 1.86 -24.72
CA LEU A 48 -7.79 2.81 -25.45
C LEU A 48 -7.12 4.17 -25.66
N ARG A 49 -5.83 4.35 -25.34
CA ARG A 49 -5.16 5.67 -25.35
C ARG A 49 -5.17 6.41 -26.69
N LYS A 50 -5.43 5.70 -27.80
CA LYS A 50 -5.53 6.27 -29.16
C LYS A 50 -6.98 6.59 -29.57
N SER A 51 -7.96 6.22 -28.77
CA SER A 51 -9.37 6.56 -28.99
C SER A 51 -9.67 8.00 -28.58
N GLY A 52 -10.70 8.64 -29.13
CA GLY A 52 -11.02 10.04 -28.82
C GLY A 52 -11.17 10.32 -27.33
N ALA A 53 -11.97 9.53 -26.60
CA ALA A 53 -12.12 9.68 -25.15
C ALA A 53 -10.87 9.22 -24.36
N GLY A 54 -10.19 8.18 -24.84
CA GLY A 54 -8.99 7.64 -24.17
C GLY A 54 -7.80 8.59 -24.21
N VAL A 55 -7.66 9.43 -25.25
CA VAL A 55 -6.60 10.45 -25.34
C VAL A 55 -6.67 11.44 -24.19
N VAL A 56 -7.87 11.91 -23.84
CA VAL A 56 -8.05 12.90 -22.76
C VAL A 56 -7.64 12.30 -21.42
N ILE A 57 -8.15 11.11 -21.08
CA ILE A 57 -7.86 10.47 -19.80
C ILE A 57 -6.39 10.05 -19.72
N ALA A 58 -5.83 9.49 -20.81
CA ALA A 58 -4.43 9.15 -20.88
C ALA A 58 -3.54 10.38 -20.68
N GLY A 59 -3.88 11.52 -21.30
CA GLY A 59 -3.13 12.77 -21.12
C GLY A 59 -3.07 13.24 -19.67
N MET A 60 -4.19 13.16 -18.93
CA MET A 60 -4.22 13.51 -17.51
C MET A 60 -3.32 12.59 -16.66
N ILE A 61 -3.34 11.29 -16.93
CA ILE A 61 -2.50 10.32 -16.21
C ILE A 61 -1.02 10.53 -16.57
N GLU A 62 -0.71 10.72 -17.85
CA GLU A 62 0.66 10.94 -18.33
C GLU A 62 1.25 12.24 -17.76
N GLU A 63 0.48 13.32 -17.70
CA GLU A 63 0.91 14.58 -17.08
C GLU A 63 1.27 14.39 -15.60
N GLN A 64 0.41 13.69 -14.84
CA GLN A 64 0.67 13.38 -13.45
C GLN A 64 1.93 12.53 -13.28
N MET A 65 2.08 11.47 -14.09
CA MET A 65 3.25 10.59 -14.05
C MET A 65 4.53 11.34 -14.42
N GLU A 66 4.47 12.22 -15.41
CA GLU A 66 5.62 13.02 -15.83
C GLU A 66 6.04 14.02 -14.75
N SER A 67 5.08 14.62 -14.03
CA SER A 67 5.37 15.49 -12.88
C SER A 67 6.13 14.73 -11.80
N MET A 68 5.61 13.56 -11.38
CA MET A 68 6.26 12.72 -10.37
C MET A 68 7.65 12.25 -10.82
N ARG A 69 7.78 11.86 -12.09
CA ARG A 69 9.05 11.46 -12.69
C ARG A 69 10.07 12.60 -12.68
N LYS A 70 9.69 13.82 -13.06
CA LYS A 70 10.60 14.98 -13.08
C LYS A 70 11.12 15.31 -11.70
N GLU A 71 10.26 15.26 -10.69
CA GLU A 71 10.67 15.44 -9.30
C GLU A 71 11.62 14.34 -8.84
N ALA A 72 11.29 13.07 -9.12
CA ALA A 72 12.13 11.92 -8.74
C ALA A 72 13.49 11.91 -9.45
N LEU A 73 13.53 12.19 -10.75
CA LEU A 73 14.78 12.26 -11.53
C LEU A 73 15.66 13.47 -11.18
N GLY A 74 15.07 14.52 -10.60
CA GLY A 74 15.82 15.66 -10.08
C GLY A 74 16.64 15.35 -8.82
N LEU A 75 16.43 14.17 -8.22
CA LEU A 75 17.06 13.76 -6.98
C LEU A 75 18.18 12.74 -7.21
N PRO A 76 19.30 12.83 -6.48
CA PRO A 76 20.29 11.76 -6.46
C PRO A 76 19.69 10.46 -5.93
N TYR A 77 20.10 9.33 -6.52
CA TYR A 77 19.80 8.00 -5.99
C TYR A 77 20.31 7.83 -4.55
N GLY A 78 19.78 6.82 -3.86
CA GLY A 78 20.05 6.56 -2.45
C GLY A 78 19.09 7.34 -1.54
N LEU A 79 19.63 7.98 -0.50
CA LEU A 79 18.83 8.59 0.56
C LEU A 79 17.93 9.74 0.10
N PRO A 80 18.33 10.65 -0.82
CA PRO A 80 17.45 11.74 -1.27
C PRO A 80 16.19 11.21 -1.97
N LEU A 81 16.36 10.35 -2.96
CA LEU A 81 15.24 9.70 -3.66
C LEU A 81 14.38 8.87 -2.69
N ALA A 82 15.01 8.03 -1.85
CA ALA A 82 14.29 7.22 -0.87
C ALA A 82 13.43 8.09 0.05
N SER A 83 13.98 9.20 0.57
CA SER A 83 13.26 10.08 1.49
C SER A 83 12.06 10.73 0.82
N TYR A 84 12.20 11.17 -0.43
CA TYR A 84 11.10 11.74 -1.20
C TYR A 84 9.95 10.74 -1.37
N ILE A 85 10.25 9.51 -1.81
CA ILE A 85 9.25 8.45 -2.00
C ILE A 85 8.57 8.08 -0.68
N ILE A 86 9.37 7.89 0.39
CA ILE A 86 8.86 7.54 1.72
C ILE A 86 7.90 8.62 2.21
N VAL A 87 8.30 9.89 2.13
CA VAL A 87 7.46 11.01 2.58
C VAL A 87 6.17 11.07 1.77
N ASN A 88 6.25 10.98 0.44
CA ASN A 88 5.07 11.01 -0.42
C ASN A 88 4.07 9.91 -0.07
N ASN A 89 4.54 8.67 0.08
CA ASN A 89 3.69 7.52 0.36
C ASN A 89 3.14 7.53 1.80
N VAL A 90 3.94 7.92 2.79
CA VAL A 90 3.50 8.02 4.19
C VAL A 90 2.49 9.15 4.36
N VAL A 91 2.73 10.32 3.75
CA VAL A 91 1.78 11.45 3.78
C VAL A 91 0.46 11.04 3.15
N LEU A 92 0.49 10.38 1.98
CA LEU A 92 -0.71 9.87 1.33
C LEU A 92 -1.47 8.89 2.23
N ALA A 93 -0.77 7.94 2.86
CA ALA A 93 -1.36 6.97 3.78
C ALA A 93 -2.01 7.63 5.01
N VAL A 94 -1.35 8.64 5.59
CA VAL A 94 -1.90 9.42 6.72
C VAL A 94 -3.14 10.18 6.27
N TRP A 95 -3.13 10.84 5.12
CA TRP A 95 -4.30 11.52 4.58
C TRP A 95 -5.46 10.57 4.28
N MET A 96 -5.17 9.40 3.72
CA MET A 96 -6.17 8.34 3.51
C MET A 96 -6.87 7.95 4.80
N VAL A 97 -6.15 7.87 5.92
CA VAL A 97 -6.75 7.56 7.22
C VAL A 97 -7.48 8.75 7.83
N ALA A 98 -6.85 9.92 7.83
CA ALA A 98 -7.38 11.14 8.45
C ALA A 98 -8.68 11.60 7.76
N LEU A 99 -8.64 11.76 6.43
CA LEU A 99 -9.81 12.14 5.63
C LEU A 99 -10.76 10.95 5.41
N GLY A 100 -10.32 9.73 5.75
CA GLY A 100 -11.19 8.57 5.79
C GLY A 100 -12.39 8.75 6.71
N ILE A 101 -12.30 9.59 7.75
CA ILE A 101 -13.44 9.93 8.61
C ILE A 101 -14.62 10.56 7.84
N LEU A 102 -14.36 11.17 6.68
CA LEU A 102 -15.36 11.69 5.75
C LEU A 102 -15.95 10.56 4.90
N PHE A 103 -16.53 9.56 5.59
CA PHE A 103 -17.21 8.40 5.00
C PHE A 103 -16.34 7.52 4.09
N GLY A 104 -15.01 7.64 4.16
CA GLY A 104 -14.06 6.88 3.34
C GLY A 104 -13.98 7.35 1.89
N VAL A 105 -14.67 8.44 1.50
CA VAL A 105 -14.74 8.92 0.11
C VAL A 105 -13.34 9.27 -0.41
N PHE A 106 -12.58 10.05 0.37
CA PHE A 106 -11.20 10.38 0.02
C PHE A 106 -10.34 9.12 -0.11
N THR A 107 -10.44 8.19 0.83
CA THR A 107 -9.68 6.94 0.82
C THR A 107 -9.95 6.09 -0.41
N VAL A 108 -11.23 5.90 -0.77
CA VAL A 108 -11.65 5.11 -1.93
C VAL A 108 -11.19 5.80 -3.23
N SER A 109 -11.34 7.12 -3.32
CA SER A 109 -10.92 7.89 -4.50
C SER A 109 -9.41 7.78 -4.72
N THR A 110 -8.63 7.99 -3.66
CA THR A 110 -7.17 7.86 -3.69
C THR A 110 -6.72 6.44 -4.02
N LEU A 111 -7.37 5.43 -3.44
CA LEU A 111 -7.11 4.02 -3.74
C LEU A 111 -7.35 3.72 -5.23
N PHE A 112 -8.48 4.20 -5.77
CA PHE A 112 -8.85 3.99 -7.16
C PHE A 112 -7.91 4.71 -8.14
N LEU A 113 -7.63 5.99 -7.91
CA LEU A 113 -6.74 6.77 -8.78
C LEU A 113 -5.32 6.18 -8.81
N ASN A 114 -4.77 5.79 -7.66
CA ASN A 114 -3.45 5.13 -7.61
C ASN A 114 -3.46 3.78 -8.34
N GLY A 115 -4.54 3.01 -8.23
CA GLY A 115 -4.70 1.77 -9.00
C GLY A 115 -4.73 2.03 -10.51
N VAL A 116 -5.45 3.07 -10.96
CA VAL A 116 -5.50 3.46 -12.39
C VAL A 116 -4.12 3.88 -12.90
N VAL A 117 -3.38 4.72 -12.16
CA VAL A 117 -2.01 5.13 -12.52
C VAL A 117 -1.10 3.90 -12.64
N LEU A 118 -1.16 2.99 -11.66
CA LEU A 118 -0.39 1.74 -11.69
C LEU A 118 -0.78 0.85 -12.88
N GLY A 119 -2.07 0.74 -13.21
CA GLY A 119 -2.54 0.00 -14.38
C GLY A 119 -2.08 0.61 -15.71
N TYR A 120 -1.91 1.93 -15.77
CA TYR A 120 -1.43 2.64 -16.95
C TYR A 120 0.09 2.52 -17.14
N LEU A 121 0.85 2.26 -16.06
CA LEU A 121 2.31 2.24 -16.02
C LEU A 121 2.98 1.49 -17.20
N PRO A 122 2.54 0.28 -17.63
CA PRO A 122 3.18 -0.42 -18.75
C PRO A 122 3.15 0.37 -20.07
N PHE A 123 2.06 1.09 -20.34
CA PHE A 123 1.90 1.90 -21.55
C PHE A 123 2.77 3.15 -21.50
N TYR A 124 2.85 3.79 -20.33
CA TYR A 124 3.74 4.91 -20.09
C TYR A 124 5.22 4.52 -20.30
N LEU A 125 5.66 3.40 -19.71
CA LEU A 125 7.03 2.90 -19.86
C LEU A 125 7.37 2.53 -21.31
N ALA A 126 6.42 1.91 -22.03
CA ALA A 126 6.59 1.57 -23.44
C ALA A 126 6.74 2.82 -24.32
N ALA A 127 6.01 3.91 -24.02
CA ALA A 127 6.11 5.16 -24.76
C ALA A 127 7.47 5.86 -24.60
N HIS A 128 8.08 5.76 -23.41
CA HIS A 128 9.32 6.46 -23.07
C HIS A 128 10.59 5.64 -23.34
N ARG A 129 10.48 4.45 -23.95
CA ARG A 129 11.60 3.54 -24.28
C ARG A 129 12.57 3.30 -23.11
N GLN A 130 12.07 3.35 -21.87
CA GLN A 130 12.91 3.27 -20.67
C GLN A 130 13.47 1.85 -20.45
N PHE A 131 12.87 0.84 -21.08
CA PHE A 131 13.27 -0.56 -20.93
C PHE A 131 13.18 -1.29 -22.26
N VAL A 132 14.21 -2.09 -22.58
CA VAL A 132 14.30 -2.83 -23.84
C VAL A 132 13.64 -4.19 -23.70
N GLN A 133 13.61 -4.75 -22.48
CA GLN A 133 13.10 -6.10 -22.20
C GLN A 133 12.20 -6.14 -20.95
N VAL A 134 11.21 -7.03 -20.97
CA VAL A 134 10.27 -7.25 -19.85
C VAL A 134 10.96 -7.51 -18.50
N PRO A 135 12.03 -8.31 -18.41
CA PRO A 135 12.71 -8.54 -17.12
C PRO A 135 13.29 -7.27 -16.51
N GLU A 136 13.75 -6.31 -17.32
CA GLU A 136 14.31 -5.04 -16.83
C GLU A 136 13.22 -4.19 -16.17
N VAL A 137 12.07 -4.04 -16.84
CA VAL A 137 10.88 -3.36 -16.30
C VAL A 137 10.46 -3.96 -14.96
N LEU A 138 10.28 -5.29 -14.94
CA LEU A 138 9.81 -6.00 -13.75
C LEU A 138 10.85 -5.92 -12.62
N SER A 139 12.14 -6.00 -12.94
CA SER A 139 13.20 -5.88 -11.93
C SER A 139 13.32 -4.48 -11.32
N ALA A 140 12.92 -3.44 -12.03
CA ALA A 140 12.91 -2.08 -11.50
C ALA A 140 11.76 -1.85 -10.50
N ILE A 141 10.61 -2.51 -10.74
CA ILE A 141 9.34 -2.28 -10.01
C ILE A 141 9.13 -3.29 -8.89
N LEU A 142 9.24 -4.59 -9.18
CA LEU A 142 8.83 -5.66 -8.26
C LEU A 142 9.52 -5.67 -6.89
N PRO A 143 10.80 -5.26 -6.71
CA PRO A 143 11.47 -5.34 -5.42
C PRO A 143 10.77 -4.54 -4.31
N HIS A 144 10.20 -3.38 -4.64
CA HIS A 144 9.47 -2.54 -3.68
C HIS A 144 7.95 -2.70 -3.83
N ALA A 145 7.44 -2.94 -5.05
CA ALA A 145 6.00 -2.92 -5.33
C ALA A 145 5.16 -3.85 -4.43
N PHE A 146 5.62 -5.07 -4.13
CA PHE A 146 4.88 -5.97 -3.24
C PHE A 146 4.73 -5.42 -1.81
N ILE A 147 5.76 -4.74 -1.31
CA ILE A 147 5.77 -4.12 0.01
C ILE A 147 4.85 -2.90 0.02
N GLU A 148 4.93 -2.05 -1.01
CA GLU A 148 4.09 -0.87 -1.15
C GLU A 148 2.61 -1.22 -1.29
N PHE A 149 2.27 -2.23 -2.10
CA PHE A 149 0.89 -2.66 -2.25
C PHE A 149 0.33 -3.17 -0.93
N ALA A 150 1.11 -3.95 -0.17
CA ALA A 150 0.69 -4.37 1.16
C ALA A 150 0.50 -3.17 2.11
N ALA A 151 1.43 -2.22 2.12
CA ALA A 151 1.35 -0.99 2.92
C ALA A 151 0.11 -0.17 2.57
N PHE A 152 -0.14 0.04 1.28
CA PHE A 152 -1.22 0.86 0.75
C PHE A 152 -2.60 0.25 1.02
N LEU A 153 -2.75 -1.07 0.83
CA LEU A 153 -3.99 -1.78 1.16
C LEU A 153 -4.30 -1.72 2.66
N ILE A 154 -3.30 -1.78 3.54
CA ILE A 154 -3.49 -1.60 4.99
C ILE A 154 -3.95 -0.17 5.30
N ALA A 155 -3.30 0.86 4.75
CA ALA A 155 -3.68 2.26 4.95
C ALA A 155 -5.11 2.55 4.44
N ALA A 156 -5.44 2.04 3.26
CA ALA A 156 -6.78 2.16 2.69
C ALA A 156 -7.84 1.45 3.54
N THR A 157 -7.53 0.25 4.07
CA THR A 157 -8.41 -0.46 5.01
C THR A 157 -8.66 0.38 6.25
N CYS A 158 -7.62 1.01 6.82
CA CYS A 158 -7.74 1.92 7.96
C CYS A 158 -8.66 3.12 7.66
N GLY A 159 -8.47 3.79 6.53
CA GLY A 159 -9.28 4.97 6.16
C GLY A 159 -10.75 4.63 5.91
N ILE A 160 -11.03 3.55 5.18
CA ILE A 160 -12.42 3.11 4.96
C ILE A 160 -13.05 2.61 6.26
N ARG A 161 -12.28 1.94 7.13
CA ARG A 161 -12.75 1.52 8.46
C ARG A 161 -13.17 2.70 9.34
N MET A 162 -12.42 3.80 9.28
CA MET A 162 -12.76 5.07 9.93
C MET A 162 -14.05 5.65 9.35
N GLY A 163 -14.18 5.68 8.02
CA GLY A 163 -15.37 6.19 7.33
C GLY A 163 -16.65 5.41 7.64
N ILE A 164 -16.57 4.08 7.64
CA ILE A 164 -17.69 3.21 8.03
C ILE A 164 -18.09 3.47 9.48
N SER A 165 -17.12 3.62 10.40
CA SER A 165 -17.42 3.93 11.80
C SER A 165 -18.08 5.30 11.96
N ALA A 166 -17.64 6.31 11.22
CA ALA A 166 -18.24 7.64 11.24
C ALA A 166 -19.68 7.62 10.70
N ALA A 167 -19.91 6.94 9.57
CA ALA A 167 -21.25 6.73 9.01
C ALA A 167 -22.19 6.05 10.02
N GLN A 168 -21.74 4.96 10.63
CA GLN A 168 -22.52 4.22 11.60
C GLN A 168 -22.80 5.03 12.87
N ALA A 169 -21.86 5.87 13.31
CA ALA A 169 -22.03 6.76 14.45
C ALA A 169 -23.12 7.80 14.21
N ILE A 170 -23.21 8.34 12.98
CA ILE A 170 -24.25 9.29 12.60
C ILE A 170 -25.62 8.61 12.53
N VAL A 171 -25.70 7.44 11.89
CA VAL A 171 -26.99 6.74 11.66
C VAL A 171 -27.54 6.08 12.93
N HIS A 172 -26.66 5.49 13.76
CA HIS A 172 -27.07 4.63 14.89
C HIS A 172 -26.62 5.15 16.26
N GLY A 173 -26.02 6.34 16.34
CA GLY A 173 -25.44 6.88 17.56
C GLY A 173 -24.21 6.09 18.06
N GLY A 174 -23.76 6.42 19.28
CA GLY A 174 -22.61 5.75 19.92
C GLY A 174 -21.26 6.12 19.31
N ALA A 175 -21.09 7.39 18.90
CA ALA A 175 -19.89 7.87 18.22
C ALA A 175 -18.58 7.54 18.96
N SER A 176 -18.57 7.73 20.28
CA SER A 176 -17.40 7.47 21.13
C SER A 176 -16.89 6.03 20.98
N ASP A 177 -17.76 5.02 21.19
CA ASP A 177 -17.36 3.62 21.16
C ASP A 177 -17.00 3.14 19.75
N ARG A 178 -17.77 3.55 18.73
CA ARG A 178 -17.54 3.16 17.34
C ARG A 178 -16.26 3.75 16.77
N LEU A 179 -15.99 5.03 17.02
CA LEU A 179 -14.74 5.67 16.60
C LEU A 179 -13.58 5.11 17.41
N ARG A 180 -13.71 4.94 18.73
CA ARG A 180 -12.65 4.35 19.57
C ARG A 180 -12.26 2.95 19.10
N SER A 181 -13.22 2.13 18.69
CA SER A 181 -12.95 0.82 18.10
C SER A 181 -12.18 0.93 16.78
N ALA A 182 -12.56 1.85 15.88
CA ALA A 182 -11.84 2.08 14.63
C ALA A 182 -10.41 2.60 14.88
N PHE A 183 -10.25 3.58 15.77
CA PHE A 183 -8.94 4.09 16.17
C PHE A 183 -8.03 3.00 16.74
N LYS A 184 -8.59 2.05 17.52
CA LYS A 184 -7.83 0.90 18.00
C LYS A 184 -7.36 -0.01 16.86
N ASP A 185 -8.17 -0.21 15.82
CA ASP A 185 -7.74 -0.95 14.63
C ASP A 185 -6.64 -0.19 13.88
N VAL A 186 -6.82 1.12 13.64
CA VAL A 186 -5.83 2.01 13.01
C VAL A 186 -4.49 1.98 13.76
N TRP A 187 -4.52 2.09 15.09
CA TRP A 187 -3.32 2.07 15.93
C TRP A 187 -2.50 0.78 15.80
N ASN A 188 -3.18 -0.34 15.52
CA ASN A 188 -2.53 -1.64 15.33
C ASN A 188 -2.07 -1.90 13.89
N LEU A 189 -2.62 -1.19 12.90
CA LEU A 189 -2.41 -1.43 11.47
C LEU A 189 -1.51 -0.39 10.81
N LEU A 190 -1.78 0.90 11.04
CA LEU A 190 -1.09 2.02 10.38
C LEU A 190 0.43 2.03 10.64
N PRO A 191 0.95 1.74 11.85
CA PRO A 191 2.40 1.69 12.05
C PRO A 191 3.11 0.65 11.19
N VAL A 192 2.46 -0.49 10.92
CA VAL A 192 2.99 -1.52 10.01
C VAL A 192 2.99 -1.01 8.58
N SER A 193 1.91 -0.35 8.15
CA SER A 193 1.85 0.29 6.82
C SER A 193 2.98 1.30 6.63
N ILE A 194 3.20 2.21 7.59
CA ILE A 194 4.28 3.21 7.56
C ILE A 194 5.65 2.52 7.48
N LEU A 195 5.89 1.50 8.31
CA LEU A 195 7.15 0.76 8.28
C LEU A 195 7.39 0.08 6.94
N LEU A 196 6.35 -0.49 6.33
CA LEU A 196 6.45 -1.08 5.00
C LEU A 196 6.77 -0.02 3.93
N PHE A 197 6.17 1.17 3.97
CA PHE A 197 6.56 2.27 3.06
C PHE A 197 8.01 2.71 3.24
N VAL A 198 8.51 2.77 4.47
CA VAL A 198 9.93 3.07 4.73
C VAL A 198 10.82 2.01 4.07
N ILE A 199 10.52 0.72 4.26
CA ILE A 199 11.30 -0.37 3.67
C ILE A 199 11.24 -0.31 2.14
N ALA A 200 10.06 -0.08 1.58
CA ALA A 200 9.87 0.02 0.13
C ALA A 200 10.66 1.19 -0.48
N GLY A 201 10.55 2.39 0.08
CA GLY A 201 11.26 3.55 -0.45
C GLY A 201 12.78 3.45 -0.28
N LEU A 202 13.29 2.73 0.74
CA LEU A 202 14.71 2.39 0.83
C LEU A 202 15.12 1.41 -0.28
N ILE A 203 14.31 0.40 -0.58
CA ILE A 203 14.56 -0.50 -1.70
C ILE A 203 14.54 0.27 -3.02
N GLU A 204 13.60 1.19 -3.20
CA GLU A 204 13.52 1.99 -4.42
C GLU A 204 14.67 2.99 -4.56
N GLY A 205 15.09 3.66 -3.49
CA GLY A 205 16.21 4.59 -3.55
C GLY A 205 17.57 3.91 -3.75
N PHE A 206 17.79 2.72 -3.17
CA PHE A 206 19.10 2.07 -3.16
C PHE A 206 19.22 0.87 -4.10
N ILE A 207 18.17 0.06 -4.25
CA ILE A 207 18.22 -1.19 -5.01
C ILE A 207 17.68 -0.99 -6.42
N SER A 208 16.55 -0.31 -6.61
CA SER A 208 15.96 -0.11 -7.95
C SER A 208 16.91 0.53 -8.98
N PRO A 209 17.82 1.46 -8.64
CA PRO A 209 18.76 2.06 -9.61
C PRO A 209 19.95 1.15 -9.98
N LEU A 210 20.19 0.06 -9.25
CA LEU A 210 21.33 -0.83 -9.53
C LEU A 210 21.20 -1.46 -10.92
N THR A 211 22.25 -1.36 -11.73
CA THR A 211 22.30 -1.94 -13.07
C THR A 211 23.57 -2.78 -13.22
N GLY A 212 23.54 -3.78 -14.09
CA GLY A 212 24.70 -4.63 -14.35
C GLY A 212 24.30 -6.03 -14.83
N PRO A 213 25.27 -6.82 -15.33
CA PRO A 213 25.02 -8.19 -15.77
C PRO A 213 24.45 -9.03 -14.61
N GLY A 214 23.30 -9.69 -14.82
CA GLY A 214 22.66 -10.53 -13.81
C GLY A 214 21.87 -9.79 -12.71
N VAL A 215 22.00 -8.47 -12.59
CA VAL A 215 21.35 -7.68 -11.52
C VAL A 215 19.82 -7.74 -11.62
N ALA A 216 19.26 -7.70 -12.83
CA ALA A 216 17.81 -7.80 -13.02
C ALA A 216 17.24 -9.12 -12.44
N TYR A 217 17.91 -10.24 -12.69
CA TYR A 217 17.50 -11.54 -12.16
C TYR A 217 17.64 -11.63 -10.63
N ALA A 218 18.72 -11.06 -10.07
CA ALA A 218 18.90 -10.97 -8.63
C ALA A 218 17.78 -10.16 -7.94
N LYS A 219 17.38 -9.03 -8.55
CA LYS A 219 16.24 -8.23 -8.08
C LYS A 219 14.92 -8.97 -8.16
N LEU A 220 14.67 -9.72 -9.24
CA LEU A 220 13.47 -10.55 -9.36
C LEU A 220 13.44 -11.64 -8.28
N ALA A 221 14.57 -12.33 -8.06
CA ALA A 221 14.68 -13.33 -6.99
C ALA A 221 14.41 -12.72 -5.60
N LEU A 222 14.98 -11.54 -5.32
CA LEU A 222 14.71 -10.78 -4.11
C LEU A 222 13.21 -10.43 -3.98
N SER A 223 12.57 -10.03 -5.07
CA SER A 223 11.13 -9.66 -5.09
C SER A 223 10.25 -10.84 -4.68
N PHE A 224 10.49 -12.03 -5.23
CA PHE A 224 9.73 -13.24 -4.86
C PHE A 224 10.03 -13.71 -3.44
N LEU A 225 11.27 -13.56 -2.96
CA LEU A 225 11.62 -13.82 -1.57
C LEU A 225 10.86 -12.88 -0.62
N ILE A 226 10.83 -11.58 -0.92
CA ILE A 226 10.07 -10.57 -0.16
C ILE A 226 8.59 -10.94 -0.15
N LEU A 227 8.01 -11.29 -1.29
CA LEU A 227 6.61 -11.70 -1.38
C LEU A 227 6.34 -12.93 -0.50
N ALA A 228 7.19 -13.95 -0.56
CA ALA A 228 7.06 -15.14 0.29
C ALA A 228 7.13 -14.79 1.79
N LEU A 229 8.08 -13.94 2.19
CA LEU A 229 8.23 -13.49 3.58
C LEU A 229 7.02 -12.68 4.05
N LEU A 230 6.48 -11.79 3.21
CA LEU A 230 5.25 -11.05 3.51
C LEU A 230 4.09 -12.03 3.72
N LEU A 231 3.84 -12.93 2.77
CA LEU A 231 2.76 -13.92 2.86
C LEU A 231 2.88 -14.77 4.13
N LEU A 232 4.07 -15.26 4.46
CA LEU A 232 4.32 -16.00 5.69
C LEU A 232 4.08 -15.17 6.95
N TRP A 233 4.43 -13.88 6.94
CA TRP A 233 4.25 -13.00 8.09
C TRP A 233 2.77 -12.66 8.33
N PHE A 234 2.02 -12.41 7.24
CA PHE A 234 0.59 -12.13 7.25
C PHE A 234 -0.26 -13.36 7.62
N THR A 235 0.12 -14.55 7.15
CA THR A 235 -0.63 -15.80 7.38
C THR A 235 -0.21 -16.54 8.66
N GLY A 236 1.03 -16.37 9.11
CA GLY A 236 1.55 -17.09 10.27
C GLY A 236 0.81 -16.75 11.56
N ASP A 237 0.25 -17.76 12.24
CA ASP A 237 -0.42 -17.57 13.53
C ASP A 237 0.54 -16.98 14.57
N GLY A 238 0.19 -15.83 15.15
CA GLY A 238 0.90 -15.18 16.26
C GLY A 238 0.89 -15.96 17.58
N LYS A 239 0.56 -17.26 17.54
CA LYS A 239 0.51 -18.18 18.68
C LYS A 239 1.75 -19.09 18.72
N LYS A 240 2.96 -18.52 18.73
CA LYS A 240 4.20 -19.30 19.02
C LYS A 240 5.24 -18.52 19.83
N SER A 241 4.83 -17.93 20.94
CA SER A 241 5.78 -17.55 22.01
C SER A 241 5.24 -17.98 23.37
N ARG A 242 5.12 -19.30 23.56
CA ARG A 242 4.96 -19.93 24.86
C ARG A 242 5.45 -21.38 24.75
N ALA A 243 6.74 -21.58 25.01
CA ALA A 243 7.34 -22.80 25.59
C ALA A 243 8.87 -22.77 25.42
N LYS A 244 9.54 -22.06 26.32
CA LYS A 244 10.77 -22.55 26.94
C LYS A 244 10.70 -22.06 28.39
N LYS A 245 10.17 -22.94 29.24
CA LYS A 245 10.49 -22.97 30.66
C LYS A 245 11.83 -23.69 30.79
#